data_AF-A0A2N1PDQ8-F1
#
_entry.id   AF-A0A2N1PDQ8-F1
#
_cell.length_a   1.000
_cell.length_b   1.000
_cell.length_c   1.000
_cell.angle_alpha   90.00
_cell.angle_beta   90.00
_cell.angle_gamma   90.00
#
_symmetry.space_group_name_H-M   'P 1'
#
loop_
_entity.id
_entity.type
_entity.pdbx_description
1 polymer ?
#
loop_
_entity_poly.entity_id
_entity_poly.type
_entity_poly.pdbx_seq_one_letter_code
_entity_poly.pdbx_strand_id
1 'polypeptide(L)'
;MVDLSKNKDYLTTTEAARLLSVSPDTVLKWVKAGKIESFRTLGGHCRIPMSALDALSGDKSGLLETEEITRRESTFQYCWEYLSKGGEIKGECHECITYRSRSRRCYELRNLPDGLGCLRLYCKSTCTECDYYKMVSEQGLNVLVLAESNRIITDYDDIDINGLHIRFVQSEYECAMMIEKFRPDFIVVDCTFGKRRTEIVCKSLFNDPRIPVVRLILSSKTKKLSDYCDKEVFGWIKKPFSIEQLKNCIEGTA
;
A
#
# COMPACT_ATOMS: atom_id res chain seq x y z
N MET A 1 5.81 38.89 -16.88
CA MET A 1 5.55 37.98 -18.01
C MET A 1 6.78 37.12 -18.21
N VAL A 2 6.72 35.85 -17.78
CA VAL A 2 7.76 34.85 -18.09
C VAL A 2 7.09 33.76 -18.90
N ASP A 3 7.63 33.55 -20.09
CA ASP A 3 7.11 32.76 -21.19
C ASP A 3 7.02 31.26 -20.81
N LEU A 4 5.81 30.72 -20.84
CA LEU A 4 5.41 29.36 -20.45
C LEU A 4 5.37 28.39 -21.65
N SER A 5 6.18 28.64 -22.69
CA SER A 5 6.13 27.87 -23.93
C SER A 5 7.51 27.36 -24.39
N LYS A 6 7.99 26.30 -23.75
CA LYS A 6 8.94 25.34 -24.36
C LYS A 6 8.96 24.07 -23.52
N ASN A 7 8.12 23.10 -23.91
CA ASN A 7 8.24 21.73 -23.47
C ASN A 7 9.52 21.16 -24.11
N LYS A 8 10.67 21.42 -23.49
CA LYS A 8 11.94 20.84 -23.91
C LYS A 8 11.97 19.41 -23.38
N ASP A 9 11.88 18.44 -24.28
CA ASP A 9 11.96 17.02 -23.92
C ASP A 9 13.27 16.65 -23.18
N TYR A 10 14.30 17.49 -23.31
CA TYR A 10 15.62 17.29 -22.71
C TYR A 10 16.19 18.55 -22.06
N LEU A 11 16.78 18.36 -20.89
CA LEU A 11 17.37 19.38 -20.05
C LEU A 11 18.88 19.21 -19.92
N THR A 12 19.57 20.33 -19.73
CA THR A 12 20.97 20.34 -19.28
C THR A 12 21.06 20.03 -17.78
N THR A 13 22.26 19.64 -17.32
CA THR A 13 22.52 19.41 -15.88
C THR A 13 22.23 20.65 -15.02
N THR A 14 22.46 21.85 -15.56
CA THR A 14 22.19 23.11 -14.86
C THR A 14 20.70 23.44 -14.82
N GLU A 15 19.96 23.19 -15.90
CA GLU A 15 18.49 23.35 -15.92
C GLU A 15 17.84 22.34 -14.98
N ALA A 16 18.27 21.07 -15.01
CA ALA A 16 17.81 20.03 -14.08
C ALA A 16 18.10 20.40 -12.62
N ALA A 17 19.30 20.91 -12.33
CA ALA A 17 19.69 21.34 -10.99
C ALA A 17 18.80 22.47 -10.46
N ARG A 18 18.41 23.41 -11.33
CA ARG A 18 17.52 24.52 -10.99
C ARG A 18 16.09 24.06 -10.68
N LEU A 19 15.56 23.13 -11.47
CA LEU A 19 14.22 22.54 -11.23
C LEU A 19 14.18 21.73 -9.94
N LEU A 20 15.28 21.04 -9.65
CA LEU A 20 15.44 20.18 -8.49
C LEU A 20 16.01 20.91 -7.26
N SER A 21 16.20 22.24 -7.31
CA SER A 21 16.77 23.05 -6.22
C SER A 21 18.05 22.48 -5.59
N VAL A 22 18.97 21.95 -6.40
CA VAL A 22 20.27 21.42 -5.96
C VAL A 22 21.41 22.00 -6.80
N SER A 23 22.66 21.74 -6.41
CA SER A 23 23.82 22.12 -7.23
C SER A 23 23.96 21.21 -8.48
N PRO A 24 24.52 21.74 -9.60
CA PRO A 24 24.80 20.95 -10.80
C PRO A 24 25.70 19.72 -10.56
N ASP A 25 26.62 19.81 -9.59
CA ASP A 25 27.50 18.70 -9.21
C ASP A 25 26.71 17.53 -8.59
N THR A 26 25.67 17.83 -7.82
CA THR A 26 24.79 16.80 -7.24
C THR A 26 24.04 16.06 -8.34
N VAL A 27 23.54 16.77 -9.36
CA VAL A 27 22.90 16.17 -10.53
C VAL A 27 23.88 15.29 -11.32
N LEU A 28 25.12 15.75 -11.52
CA LEU A 28 26.16 14.96 -12.18
C LEU A 28 26.53 13.70 -11.40
N LYS A 29 26.57 13.75 -10.05
CA LYS A 29 26.78 12.59 -9.20
C LYS A 29 25.66 11.56 -9.35
N TRP A 30 24.40 12.00 -9.39
CA TRP A 30 23.25 11.12 -9.58
C TRP A 30 23.23 10.47 -10.96
N VAL A 31 23.61 11.21 -12.00
CA VAL A 31 23.82 10.66 -13.34
C VAL A 31 24.91 9.57 -13.33
N LYS A 32 26.07 9.84 -12.72
CA LYS A 32 27.17 8.84 -12.63
C LYS A 32 26.77 7.61 -11.80
N ALA A 33 25.93 7.79 -10.80
CA ALA A 33 25.40 6.72 -9.96
C ALA A 33 24.20 5.97 -10.58
N GLY A 34 23.74 6.37 -11.78
CA GLY A 34 22.59 5.77 -12.46
C GLY A 34 21.22 6.10 -11.84
N LYS A 35 21.15 7.07 -10.93
CA LYS A 35 19.88 7.49 -10.28
C LYS A 35 19.02 8.38 -11.17
N ILE A 36 19.63 9.08 -12.11
CA ILE A 36 18.95 9.88 -13.14
C ILE A 36 19.35 9.29 -14.49
N GLU A 37 18.35 8.85 -15.25
CA GLU A 37 18.57 8.45 -16.63
C GLU A 37 19.07 9.66 -17.44
N SER A 38 20.14 9.46 -18.19
CA SER A 38 20.71 10.52 -19.03
C SER A 38 21.50 9.92 -20.18
N PHE A 39 21.71 10.72 -21.22
CA PHE A 39 22.61 10.37 -22.31
C PHE A 39 23.59 11.51 -22.59
N ARG A 40 24.70 11.16 -23.23
CA ARG A 40 25.69 12.13 -23.71
C ARG A 40 25.52 12.33 -25.20
N THR A 41 25.55 13.59 -25.64
CA THR A 41 25.64 13.90 -27.07
C THR A 41 27.05 13.61 -27.60
N LEU A 42 27.22 13.57 -28.92
CA LEU A 42 28.53 13.42 -29.57
C LEU A 42 29.55 14.49 -29.13
N GLY A 43 29.08 15.66 -28.68
CA GLY A 43 29.89 16.74 -28.09
C GLY A 43 30.18 16.58 -26.58
N GLY A 44 29.87 15.43 -25.98
CA GLY A 44 30.17 15.13 -24.58
C GLY A 44 29.24 15.77 -23.54
N HIS A 45 28.26 16.57 -23.95
CA HIS A 45 27.31 17.21 -23.05
C HIS A 45 26.22 16.24 -22.57
N CYS A 46 25.95 16.27 -21.27
CA CYS A 46 24.88 15.47 -20.66
C CYS A 46 23.49 16.07 -20.96
N ARG A 47 22.54 15.21 -21.29
CA ARG A 47 21.12 15.53 -21.51
C ARG A 47 20.27 14.61 -20.66
N ILE A 48 19.34 15.21 -19.91
CA ILE A 48 18.45 14.54 -18.96
C ILE A 48 17.02 14.70 -19.47
N PRO A 49 16.27 13.62 -19.73
CA PRO A 49 14.86 13.74 -20.11
C PRO A 49 14.03 14.26 -18.93
N MET A 50 12.98 15.04 -19.21
CA MET A 50 12.13 15.61 -18.16
C MET A 50 11.49 14.53 -17.27
N SER A 51 11.10 13.39 -17.86
CA SER A 51 10.55 12.23 -17.15
C SER A 51 11.49 11.64 -16.09
N ALA A 52 12.81 11.76 -16.27
CA ALA A 52 13.78 11.29 -15.28
C ALA A 52 13.87 12.22 -14.05
N LEU A 53 13.40 13.47 -14.16
CA LEU A 53 13.31 14.39 -13.02
C LEU A 53 12.01 14.22 -12.25
N ASP A 54 10.90 13.87 -12.90
CA ASP A 54 9.64 13.58 -12.21
C ASP A 54 9.80 12.38 -11.26
N ALA A 55 10.53 11.36 -11.70
CA ALA A 55 10.91 10.22 -10.87
C ALA A 55 11.75 10.60 -9.64
N LEU A 56 12.42 11.76 -9.67
CA LEU A 56 13.30 12.25 -8.60
C LEU A 56 12.70 13.38 -7.75
N SER A 57 11.71 14.09 -8.29
CA SER A 57 11.04 15.22 -7.65
C SER A 57 9.96 14.77 -6.64
N GLY A 58 9.60 13.49 -6.66
CA GLY A 58 8.88 12.84 -5.56
C GLY A 58 9.70 12.68 -4.28
N ASP A 59 10.91 13.25 -4.19
CA ASP A 59 11.89 12.89 -3.15
C ASP A 59 12.72 14.08 -2.61
N LYS A 60 12.14 15.28 -2.46
CA LYS A 60 12.90 16.48 -2.05
C LYS A 60 12.47 17.32 -0.86
N SER A 61 11.68 16.76 0.03
CA SER A 61 11.58 17.26 1.41
C SER A 61 11.49 16.06 2.35
N GLY A 62 12.63 15.62 2.89
CA GLY A 62 12.63 14.51 3.84
C GLY A 62 13.97 13.87 4.18
N LEU A 63 15.12 14.46 3.83
CA LEU A 63 16.46 13.91 4.14
C LEU A 63 16.86 14.03 5.64
N LEU A 64 15.91 14.29 6.54
CA LEU A 64 16.07 14.14 7.99
C LEU A 64 14.93 13.31 8.64
N GLU A 65 14.02 12.73 7.86
CA GLU A 65 12.90 11.91 8.38
C GLU A 65 12.86 10.50 7.75
N THR A 66 13.69 10.21 6.74
CA THR A 66 13.67 8.90 6.05
C THR A 66 14.28 7.74 6.85
N GLU A 67 15.06 8.00 7.91
CA GLU A 67 15.58 6.93 8.79
C GLU A 67 14.52 6.37 9.74
N GLU A 68 13.41 7.08 10.00
CA GLU A 68 12.32 6.57 10.84
C GLU A 68 11.22 5.89 10.02
N ILE A 69 10.94 6.37 8.80
CA ILE A 69 9.90 5.78 7.94
C ILE A 69 10.35 4.42 7.39
N THR A 70 11.65 4.24 7.11
CA THR A 70 12.18 2.94 6.66
C THR A 70 12.25 1.87 7.77
N ARG A 71 12.19 2.26 9.06
CA ARG A 71 12.00 1.30 10.17
C ARG A 71 10.58 0.74 10.27
N ARG A 72 9.60 1.33 9.56
CA ARG A 72 8.20 0.86 9.52
C ARG A 72 7.89 -0.11 8.38
N GLU A 73 8.88 -0.55 7.60
CA GLU A 73 8.76 -1.81 6.87
C GLU A 73 8.88 -2.95 7.89
N SER A 74 7.81 -3.18 8.65
CA SER A 74 7.74 -4.19 9.70
C SER A 74 8.15 -5.55 9.13
N THR A 75 9.37 -5.99 9.41
CA THR A 75 9.87 -7.31 9.02
C THR A 75 9.03 -8.43 9.65
N PHE A 76 8.27 -8.09 10.69
CA PHE A 76 7.42 -9.00 11.44
C PHE A 76 5.99 -8.45 11.50
N GLN A 77 5.07 -9.13 10.85
CA GLN A 77 3.69 -8.65 10.68
C GLN A 77 2.71 -9.50 11.47
N TYR A 78 3.04 -10.76 11.71
CA TYR A 78 2.24 -11.68 12.50
C TYR A 78 2.85 -11.99 13.86
N CYS A 79 2.02 -12.42 14.81
CA CYS A 79 2.49 -12.68 16.18
C CYS A 79 3.57 -13.76 16.20
N TRP A 80 3.50 -14.77 15.34
CA TRP A 80 4.51 -15.84 15.29
C TRP A 80 5.84 -15.37 14.69
N GLU A 81 5.82 -14.45 13.72
CA GLU A 81 7.06 -13.89 13.14
C GLU A 81 7.74 -12.95 14.15
N TYR A 82 6.94 -12.10 14.78
CA TYR A 82 7.44 -11.13 15.76
C TYR A 82 7.97 -11.82 17.01
N LEU A 83 7.19 -12.76 17.56
CA LEU A 83 7.56 -13.42 18.81
C LEU A 83 8.61 -14.51 18.60
N SER A 84 8.77 -15.07 17.38
CA SER A 84 9.91 -15.95 17.08
C SER A 84 11.20 -15.16 16.86
N LYS A 85 11.14 -13.86 16.59
CA LYS A 85 12.30 -12.98 16.29
C LYS A 85 13.20 -13.56 15.19
N GLY A 86 12.60 -14.19 14.18
CA GLY A 86 13.31 -14.87 13.09
C GLY A 86 13.82 -16.28 13.43
N GLY A 87 13.48 -16.82 14.60
CA GLY A 87 13.68 -18.23 14.94
C GLY A 87 12.60 -19.15 14.37
N GLU A 88 12.73 -20.46 14.61
CA GLU A 88 11.76 -21.44 14.15
C GLU A 88 10.37 -21.19 14.74
N ILE A 89 9.36 -21.26 13.86
CA ILE A 89 7.95 -21.21 14.23
C ILE A 89 7.60 -22.55 14.88
N LYS A 90 7.06 -22.51 16.10
CA LYS A 90 6.62 -23.69 16.83
C LYS A 90 5.59 -24.45 16.00
N GLY A 91 5.70 -25.79 15.94
CA GLY A 91 4.75 -26.66 15.22
C GLY A 91 3.28 -26.41 15.62
N GLU A 92 3.05 -26.13 16.89
CA GLU A 92 1.74 -25.81 17.46
C GLU A 92 1.13 -24.52 16.84
N CYS A 93 1.93 -23.61 16.28
CA CYS A 93 1.41 -22.43 15.59
C CYS A 93 0.58 -22.83 14.37
N HIS A 94 0.91 -23.92 13.68
CA HIS A 94 0.17 -24.37 12.50
C HIS A 94 -1.29 -24.75 12.80
N GLU A 95 -1.59 -25.12 14.04
CA GLU A 95 -2.94 -25.44 14.52
C GLU A 95 -3.69 -24.22 15.10
N CYS A 96 -3.01 -23.08 15.25
CA CYS A 96 -3.60 -21.85 15.79
C CYS A 96 -4.49 -21.16 14.75
N ILE A 97 -5.73 -20.79 15.10
CA ILE A 97 -6.60 -20.03 14.18
C ILE A 97 -5.94 -18.73 13.72
N THR A 98 -5.25 -18.02 14.60
CA THR A 98 -4.51 -16.80 14.23
C THR A 98 -3.50 -17.06 13.11
N TYR A 99 -2.81 -18.20 13.14
CA TYR A 99 -1.85 -18.59 12.11
C TYR A 99 -2.56 -19.03 10.82
N ARG A 100 -3.56 -19.90 10.95
CA ARG A 100 -4.31 -20.46 9.80
C ARG A 100 -5.10 -19.39 9.06
N SER A 101 -5.69 -18.43 9.77
CA SER A 101 -6.38 -17.28 9.20
C SER A 101 -5.43 -16.14 8.82
N ARG A 102 -4.13 -16.33 9.04
CA ARG A 102 -3.06 -15.32 9.09
C ARG A 102 -3.53 -13.94 9.57
N SER A 103 -4.12 -13.90 10.75
CA SER A 103 -4.58 -12.65 11.36
C SER A 103 -3.41 -11.94 12.05
N ARG A 104 -3.27 -10.63 11.79
CA ARG A 104 -2.36 -9.74 12.52
C ARG A 104 -2.86 -9.49 13.95
N ARG A 105 -4.16 -9.48 14.15
CA ARG A 105 -4.78 -9.12 15.43
C ARG A 105 -5.05 -10.37 16.24
N CYS A 106 -3.97 -11.01 16.70
CA CYS A 106 -4.03 -12.22 17.52
C CYS A 106 -4.88 -12.05 18.79
N TYR A 107 -5.06 -10.82 19.26
CA TYR A 107 -5.86 -10.47 20.43
C TYR A 107 -7.38 -10.52 20.18
N GLU A 108 -7.85 -10.25 18.96
CA GLU A 108 -9.28 -10.38 18.60
C GLU A 108 -9.70 -11.85 18.60
N LEU A 109 -8.80 -12.73 18.18
CA LEU A 109 -9.02 -14.18 18.15
C LEU A 109 -8.72 -14.87 19.48
N ARG A 110 -8.40 -14.12 20.54
CA ARG A 110 -8.03 -14.70 21.85
C ARG A 110 -9.22 -15.31 22.59
N ASN A 111 -10.39 -14.71 22.46
CA ASN A 111 -11.57 -15.03 23.26
C ASN A 111 -12.60 -15.87 22.48
N LEU A 112 -12.14 -16.59 21.45
CA LEU A 112 -13.02 -17.52 20.75
C LEU A 112 -13.44 -18.67 21.68
N PRO A 113 -14.72 -19.09 21.64
CA PRO A 113 -15.21 -20.22 22.41
C PRO A 113 -14.40 -21.51 22.14
N ASP A 114 -14.45 -22.46 23.08
CA ASP A 114 -13.87 -23.80 22.94
C ASP A 114 -12.34 -23.88 22.84
N GLY A 115 -11.62 -22.81 23.19
CA GLY A 115 -10.15 -22.79 23.16
C GLY A 115 -9.56 -22.84 21.75
N LEU A 116 -10.40 -22.68 20.72
CA LEU A 116 -10.03 -22.63 19.30
C LEU A 116 -9.28 -21.35 18.93
N GLY A 117 -9.21 -20.37 19.84
CA GLY A 117 -8.57 -19.09 19.60
C GLY A 117 -7.04 -19.11 19.50
N CYS A 118 -6.43 -17.93 19.66
CA CYS A 118 -4.98 -17.80 19.68
C CYS A 118 -4.35 -18.68 20.78
N LEU A 119 -3.51 -19.65 20.39
CA LEU A 119 -2.91 -20.67 21.28
C LEU A 119 -1.83 -20.15 22.24
N ARG A 120 -1.50 -18.85 22.22
CA ARG A 120 -0.57 -18.19 23.17
C ARG A 120 0.83 -18.79 23.28
N LEU A 121 1.27 -19.51 22.26
CA LEU A 121 2.50 -20.32 22.26
C LEU A 121 3.78 -19.54 22.57
N TYR A 122 3.77 -18.24 22.32
CA TYR A 122 4.85 -17.31 22.63
C TYR A 122 4.42 -16.15 23.54
N CYS A 123 3.16 -16.10 23.97
CA CYS A 123 2.67 -15.04 24.85
C CYS A 123 3.11 -15.32 26.28
N LYS A 124 4.08 -14.55 26.78
CA LYS A 124 4.56 -14.64 28.16
C LYS A 124 3.75 -13.79 29.16
N SER A 125 2.99 -12.82 28.67
CA SER A 125 2.25 -11.83 29.46
C SER A 125 0.86 -11.54 28.88
N THR A 126 0.11 -10.66 29.56
CA THR A 126 -1.19 -10.16 29.10
C THR A 126 -1.04 -9.31 27.83
N CYS A 127 -2.15 -9.01 27.12
CA CYS A 127 -2.06 -8.21 25.88
C CYS A 127 -1.54 -6.79 26.13
N THR A 128 -1.92 -6.20 27.26
CA THR A 128 -1.53 -4.83 27.64
C THR A 128 -0.01 -4.69 27.81
N GLU A 129 0.69 -5.77 28.14
CA GLU A 129 2.13 -5.83 28.32
C GLU A 129 2.86 -6.45 27.12
N CYS A 130 2.15 -6.79 26.05
CA CYS A 130 2.74 -7.44 24.88
C CYS A 130 3.23 -6.38 23.87
N ASP A 131 4.52 -6.40 23.54
CA ASP A 131 5.11 -5.47 22.58
C ASP A 131 4.50 -5.60 21.18
N TYR A 132 4.17 -6.84 20.77
CA TYR A 132 3.44 -7.09 19.52
C TYR A 132 2.04 -6.47 19.53
N TYR A 133 1.34 -6.56 20.67
CA TYR A 133 0.02 -5.95 20.80
C TYR A 133 0.11 -4.43 20.66
N LYS A 134 1.03 -3.77 21.39
CA LYS A 134 1.23 -2.31 21.29
C LYS A 134 1.56 -1.88 19.86
N MET A 135 2.43 -2.64 19.19
CA MET A 135 2.82 -2.38 17.80
C MET A 135 1.64 -2.50 16.83
N VAL A 136 0.79 -3.52 16.96
CA VAL A 136 -0.31 -3.78 16.02
C VAL A 136 -1.59 -3.01 16.40
N SER A 137 -1.82 -2.71 17.67
CA SER A 137 -3.00 -1.98 18.14
C SER A 137 -2.99 -0.52 17.70
N GLU A 138 -1.81 0.04 17.44
CA GLU A 138 -1.63 1.42 16.98
C GLU A 138 -1.51 1.53 15.44
N GLN A 139 -1.48 0.40 14.73
CA GLN A 139 -1.41 0.39 13.26
C GLN A 139 -2.79 0.63 12.64
N GLY A 140 -2.82 1.55 11.66
CA GLY A 140 -3.98 1.75 10.81
C GLY A 140 -4.25 0.58 9.88
N LEU A 141 -5.45 0.54 9.32
CA LEU A 141 -5.84 -0.41 8.28
C LEU A 141 -5.22 0.00 6.94
N ASN A 142 -4.60 -0.97 6.26
CA ASN A 142 -4.05 -0.77 4.94
C ASN A 142 -5.14 -1.02 3.90
N VAL A 143 -5.52 0.03 3.18
CA VAL A 143 -6.52 -0.04 2.11
C VAL A 143 -5.84 0.21 0.76
N LEU A 144 -5.91 -0.76 -0.13
CA LEU A 144 -5.39 -0.65 -1.49
C LEU A 144 -6.56 -0.33 -2.43
N VAL A 145 -6.44 0.72 -3.24
CA VAL A 145 -7.48 1.18 -4.15
C VAL A 145 -7.01 0.97 -5.59
N LEU A 146 -7.60 0.00 -6.27
CA LEU A 146 -7.37 -0.26 -7.70
C LEU A 146 -8.33 0.56 -8.55
N ALA A 147 -7.81 1.58 -9.24
CA ALA A 147 -8.58 2.58 -9.95
C ALA A 147 -7.82 3.21 -11.13
N GLU A 148 -8.50 3.52 -12.23
CA GLU A 148 -7.89 4.28 -13.35
C GLU A 148 -7.62 5.75 -12.99
N SER A 149 -8.31 6.28 -11.97
CA SER A 149 -8.16 7.66 -11.51
C SER A 149 -8.23 7.74 -9.99
N ASN A 150 -7.38 8.56 -9.39
CA ASN A 150 -7.36 8.79 -7.95
C ASN A 150 -8.58 9.62 -7.46
N ARG A 151 -9.43 10.09 -8.38
CA ARG A 151 -10.63 10.91 -8.09
C ARG A 151 -11.85 10.10 -7.59
N ILE A 152 -11.65 8.86 -7.16
CA ILE A 152 -12.72 8.05 -6.56
C ILE A 152 -13.07 8.54 -5.16
N ILE A 153 -12.05 9.00 -4.41
CA ILE A 153 -12.20 9.50 -3.06
C ILE A 153 -12.25 11.03 -3.12
N THR A 154 -13.32 11.64 -2.60
CA THR A 154 -13.54 13.09 -2.72
C THR A 154 -12.67 13.92 -1.79
N ASP A 155 -12.45 13.41 -0.58
CA ASP A 155 -11.84 14.16 0.53
C ASP A 155 -10.45 13.61 0.87
N TYR A 156 -9.78 13.04 -0.12
CA TYR A 156 -8.43 12.49 0.05
C TYR A 156 -7.41 13.61 0.00
N ASP A 157 -6.96 14.03 1.18
CA ASP A 157 -5.70 14.72 1.37
C ASP A 157 -4.68 13.67 1.82
N ASP A 158 -3.44 13.67 1.30
CA ASP A 158 -2.33 12.75 1.66
C ASP A 158 -1.92 12.79 3.16
N ILE A 159 -2.73 13.42 4.00
CA ILE A 159 -2.58 13.55 5.44
C ILE A 159 -3.03 12.22 6.08
N ASP A 160 -2.22 11.70 7.00
CA ASP A 160 -2.49 10.49 7.79
C ASP A 160 -3.89 10.57 8.42
N ILE A 161 -4.89 9.95 7.78
CA ILE A 161 -6.24 9.90 8.30
C ILE A 161 -6.24 8.88 9.43
N ASN A 162 -6.62 9.29 10.64
CA ASN A 162 -6.76 8.46 11.85
C ASN A 162 -7.00 6.98 11.53
N GLY A 163 -5.91 6.20 11.51
CA GLY A 163 -5.91 4.75 11.38
C GLY A 163 -6.24 4.16 10.01
N LEU A 164 -6.22 4.90 8.89
CA LEU A 164 -6.36 4.34 7.53
C LEU A 164 -5.19 4.78 6.65
N HIS A 165 -4.40 3.81 6.18
CA HIS A 165 -3.36 4.04 5.18
C HIS A 165 -3.92 3.64 3.81
N ILE A 166 -4.14 4.60 2.92
CA ILE A 166 -4.72 4.36 1.60
C ILE A 166 -3.61 4.45 0.55
N ARG A 167 -3.55 3.47 -0.36
CA ARG A 167 -2.67 3.54 -1.53
C ARG A 167 -3.44 3.30 -2.81
N PHE A 168 -3.19 4.11 -3.83
CA PHE A 168 -3.78 3.95 -5.16
C PHE A 168 -2.86 3.13 -6.05
N VAL A 169 -3.45 2.22 -6.82
CA VAL A 169 -2.79 1.44 -7.87
C VAL A 169 -3.64 1.50 -9.13
N GLN A 170 -2.99 1.55 -10.29
CA GLN A 170 -3.69 1.73 -11.57
C GLN A 170 -3.76 0.45 -12.39
N SER A 171 -3.01 -0.58 -12.00
CA SER A 171 -2.95 -1.85 -12.72
C SER A 171 -3.01 -3.06 -11.80
N GLU A 172 -3.44 -4.19 -12.37
CA GLU A 172 -3.48 -5.49 -11.69
C GLU A 172 -2.07 -5.95 -11.27
N TYR A 173 -1.08 -5.65 -12.10
CA TYR A 173 0.32 -5.96 -11.82
C TYR A 173 0.85 -5.18 -10.62
N GLU A 174 0.60 -3.87 -10.58
CA GLU A 174 0.98 -3.02 -9.45
C GLU A 174 0.26 -3.47 -8.16
N CYS A 175 -1.03 -3.83 -8.27
CA CYS A 175 -1.79 -4.41 -7.17
C CYS A 175 -1.10 -5.70 -6.64
N ALA A 176 -0.72 -6.61 -7.54
CA ALA A 176 -0.01 -7.85 -7.21
C ALA A 176 1.35 -7.61 -6.54
N MET A 177 2.10 -6.59 -6.96
CA MET A 177 3.37 -6.22 -6.31
C MET A 177 3.15 -5.61 -4.92
N MET A 178 2.13 -4.76 -4.79
CA MET A 178 1.82 -4.08 -3.53
C MET A 178 1.26 -5.03 -2.48
N ILE A 179 0.65 -6.14 -2.87
CA ILE A 179 0.20 -7.18 -1.94
C ILE A 179 1.33 -7.67 -1.02
N GLU A 180 2.55 -7.83 -1.52
CA GLU A 180 3.66 -8.35 -0.71
C GLU A 180 4.24 -7.31 0.25
N LYS A 181 4.36 -6.05 -0.22
CA LYS A 181 4.98 -4.96 0.53
C LYS A 181 3.99 -4.21 1.43
N PHE A 182 2.84 -3.86 0.88
CA PHE A 182 1.80 -3.08 1.55
C PHE A 182 0.82 -3.95 2.33
N ARG A 183 0.61 -5.20 1.89
CA ARG A 183 -0.20 -6.22 2.58
C ARG A 183 -1.55 -5.64 3.03
N PRO A 184 -2.46 -5.35 2.09
CA PRO A 184 -3.71 -4.68 2.40
C PRO A 184 -4.64 -5.54 3.26
N ASP A 185 -5.36 -4.91 4.17
CA ASP A 185 -6.48 -5.51 4.91
C ASP A 185 -7.75 -5.47 4.03
N PHE A 186 -7.91 -4.40 3.24
CA PHE A 186 -8.99 -4.22 2.29
C PHE A 186 -8.47 -3.83 0.91
N ILE A 187 -9.09 -4.35 -0.14
CA ILE A 187 -8.83 -3.91 -1.51
C ILE A 187 -10.12 -3.36 -2.10
N VAL A 188 -10.12 -2.09 -2.46
CA VAL A 188 -11.21 -1.45 -3.20
C VAL A 188 -10.94 -1.60 -4.70
N VAL A 189 -11.85 -2.22 -5.44
CA VAL A 189 -11.74 -2.40 -6.89
C VAL A 189 -12.77 -1.52 -7.59
N ASP A 190 -12.32 -0.58 -8.43
CA ASP A 190 -13.22 0.21 -9.26
C ASP A 190 -13.79 -0.63 -10.42
N CYS A 191 -15.12 -0.67 -10.55
CA CYS A 191 -15.79 -1.32 -11.66
C CYS A 191 -15.69 -0.57 -13.01
N THR A 192 -14.99 0.57 -13.12
CA THR A 192 -14.75 1.24 -14.43
C THR A 192 -13.98 0.38 -15.41
N PHE A 193 -13.13 -0.53 -14.94
CA PHE A 193 -12.38 -1.46 -15.78
C PHE A 193 -13.27 -2.37 -16.64
N GLY A 194 -14.59 -2.39 -16.39
CA GLY A 194 -15.57 -3.19 -17.09
C GLY A 194 -15.82 -4.53 -16.41
N LYS A 195 -17.05 -5.04 -16.58
CA LYS A 195 -17.57 -6.21 -15.87
C LYS A 195 -16.61 -7.42 -15.88
N ARG A 196 -16.21 -7.85 -17.07
CA ARG A 196 -15.35 -9.02 -17.27
C ARG A 196 -13.98 -8.88 -16.59
N ARG A 197 -13.39 -7.68 -16.65
CA ARG A 197 -12.07 -7.43 -16.08
C ARG A 197 -12.13 -7.38 -14.56
N THR A 198 -13.10 -6.69 -13.99
CA THR A 198 -13.34 -6.66 -12.54
C THR A 198 -13.54 -8.08 -11.97
N GLU A 199 -14.31 -8.94 -12.63
CA GLU A 199 -14.50 -10.34 -12.20
C GLU A 199 -13.19 -11.14 -12.18
N ILE A 200 -12.35 -11.00 -13.21
CA ILE A 200 -11.05 -11.70 -13.29
C ILE A 200 -10.13 -11.22 -12.15
N VAL A 201 -10.08 -9.92 -11.90
CA VAL A 201 -9.26 -9.33 -10.84
C VAL A 201 -9.71 -9.80 -9.47
N CYS A 202 -11.02 -9.74 -9.18
CA CYS A 202 -11.56 -10.22 -7.90
C CYS A 202 -11.22 -11.69 -7.67
N LYS A 203 -11.42 -12.56 -8.69
CA LYS A 203 -11.05 -13.98 -8.60
C LYS A 203 -9.56 -14.19 -8.40
N SER A 204 -8.72 -13.43 -9.10
CA SER A 204 -7.27 -13.54 -8.97
C SER A 204 -6.80 -13.12 -7.58
N LEU A 205 -7.34 -12.03 -7.04
CA LEU A 205 -7.00 -11.54 -5.70
C LEU A 205 -7.53 -12.48 -4.61
N PHE A 206 -8.76 -12.98 -4.77
CA PHE A 206 -9.37 -13.90 -3.80
C PHE A 206 -8.62 -15.22 -3.70
N ASN A 207 -8.09 -15.73 -4.82
CA ASN A 207 -7.35 -16.99 -4.86
C ASN A 207 -5.82 -16.82 -4.68
N ASP A 208 -5.32 -15.60 -4.47
CA ASP A 208 -3.88 -15.38 -4.31
C ASP A 208 -3.42 -15.91 -2.93
N PRO A 209 -2.55 -16.94 -2.89
CA PRO A 209 -2.14 -17.58 -1.64
C PRO A 209 -1.31 -16.65 -0.74
N ARG A 210 -0.77 -15.55 -1.29
CA ARG A 210 -0.03 -14.54 -0.54
C ARG A 210 -0.97 -13.65 0.28
N ILE A 211 -2.27 -13.66 -0.03
CA ILE A 211 -3.28 -12.85 0.64
C ILE A 211 -4.10 -13.74 1.58
N PRO A 212 -3.95 -13.60 2.90
CA PRO A 212 -4.57 -14.53 3.83
C PRO A 212 -6.10 -14.51 3.84
N VAL A 213 -6.68 -13.30 3.90
CA VAL A 213 -8.11 -13.02 4.09
C VAL A 213 -8.35 -11.55 3.69
N VAL A 214 -8.09 -11.16 2.44
CA VAL A 214 -8.43 -9.80 1.99
C VAL A 214 -9.94 -9.66 1.85
N ARG A 215 -10.44 -8.54 2.33
CA ARG A 215 -11.83 -8.13 2.12
C ARG A 215 -11.91 -7.26 0.87
N LEU A 216 -12.53 -7.79 -0.18
CA LEU A 216 -12.73 -7.07 -1.45
C LEU A 216 -13.93 -6.15 -1.36
N ILE A 217 -13.76 -4.87 -1.66
CA ILE A 217 -14.84 -3.88 -1.74
C ILE A 217 -14.98 -3.44 -3.19
N LEU A 218 -16.19 -3.55 -3.75
CA LEU A 218 -16.46 -3.06 -5.11
C LEU A 218 -16.88 -1.59 -5.07
N SER A 219 -16.27 -0.77 -5.94
CA SER A 219 -16.62 0.63 -6.12
C SER A 219 -17.31 0.84 -7.46
N SER A 220 -18.56 1.33 -7.47
CA SER A 220 -19.27 1.60 -8.73
C SER A 220 -20.36 2.67 -8.59
N LYS A 221 -20.90 3.17 -9.71
CA LYS A 221 -21.99 4.19 -9.68
C LYS A 221 -23.34 3.60 -9.29
N THR A 222 -23.55 2.31 -9.53
CA THR A 222 -24.85 1.62 -9.40
C THR A 222 -24.66 0.29 -8.68
N LYS A 223 -25.48 0.03 -7.65
CA LYS A 223 -25.43 -1.19 -6.85
C LYS A 223 -25.95 -2.38 -7.66
N LYS A 224 -25.05 -3.05 -8.36
CA LYS A 224 -25.34 -4.26 -9.16
C LYS A 224 -24.46 -5.41 -8.67
N LEU A 225 -24.60 -5.78 -7.40
CA LEU A 225 -23.73 -6.79 -6.78
C LEU A 225 -23.86 -8.16 -7.46
N SER A 226 -25.09 -8.55 -7.81
CA SER A 226 -25.42 -9.79 -8.51
C SER A 226 -24.81 -9.92 -9.91
N ASP A 227 -24.33 -8.81 -10.48
CA ASP A 227 -23.55 -8.87 -11.72
C ASP A 227 -22.10 -9.30 -11.47
N TYR A 228 -21.60 -9.16 -10.25
CA TYR A 228 -20.23 -9.49 -9.85
C TYR A 228 -20.22 -10.69 -8.89
N CYS A 229 -19.02 -11.16 -8.53
CA CYS A 229 -18.87 -12.41 -7.76
C CYS A 229 -19.34 -12.24 -6.30
N ASP A 230 -20.63 -12.42 -6.03
CA ASP A 230 -21.27 -12.20 -4.72
C ASP A 230 -20.64 -12.98 -3.54
N LYS A 231 -19.94 -14.09 -3.80
CA LYS A 231 -19.31 -14.91 -2.75
C LYS A 231 -17.92 -14.41 -2.31
N GLU A 232 -17.26 -13.63 -3.15
CA GLU A 232 -15.86 -13.21 -2.95
C GLU A 232 -15.74 -11.74 -2.51
N VAL A 233 -16.86 -11.00 -2.56
CA VAL A 233 -16.92 -9.57 -2.28
C VAL A 233 -17.43 -9.32 -0.86
N PHE A 234 -16.65 -8.60 -0.06
CA PHE A 234 -16.99 -8.21 1.30
C PHE A 234 -18.05 -7.11 1.34
N GLY A 235 -17.97 -6.14 0.41
CA GLY A 235 -18.89 -5.00 0.42
C GLY A 235 -18.91 -4.21 -0.88
N TRP A 236 -19.80 -3.22 -0.94
CA TRP A 236 -19.90 -2.31 -2.07
C TRP A 236 -20.08 -0.88 -1.62
N ILE A 237 -19.40 0.02 -2.31
CA ILE A 237 -19.45 1.46 -2.07
C ILE A 237 -19.80 2.22 -3.34
N LYS A 238 -20.68 3.21 -3.21
CA LYS A 238 -21.09 4.06 -4.33
C LYS A 238 -20.02 5.12 -4.57
N LYS A 239 -19.52 5.23 -5.79
CA LYS A 239 -18.54 6.28 -6.16
C LYS A 239 -19.19 7.55 -6.74
N PRO A 240 -18.56 8.73 -6.57
CA PRO A 240 -17.39 8.99 -5.70
C PRO A 240 -17.80 8.92 -4.21
N PHE A 241 -16.86 8.59 -3.32
CA PHE A 241 -17.12 8.43 -1.88
C PHE A 241 -16.12 9.17 -1.00
N SER A 242 -16.52 9.49 0.24
CA SER A 242 -15.63 10.05 1.26
C SER A 242 -14.90 8.95 2.04
N ILE A 243 -13.84 9.33 2.76
CA ILE A 243 -13.11 8.39 3.62
C ILE A 243 -14.01 7.86 4.76
N GLU A 244 -14.94 8.69 5.25
CA GLU A 244 -15.92 8.27 6.26
C GLU A 244 -16.85 7.16 5.72
N GLN A 245 -17.30 7.28 4.47
CA GLN A 245 -18.11 6.23 3.83
C GLN A 245 -17.30 4.93 3.66
N LEU A 246 -16.01 5.03 3.36
CA LEU A 246 -15.11 3.88 3.31
C LEU A 246 -14.96 3.22 4.69
N LYS A 247 -14.80 4.02 5.77
CA LYS A 247 -14.74 3.53 7.15
C LYS A 247 -16.02 2.78 7.54
N ASN A 248 -17.19 3.38 7.28
CA ASN A 248 -18.48 2.75 7.57
C ASN A 248 -18.66 1.43 6.79
N CYS A 249 -18.18 1.37 5.55
CA CYS A 249 -18.21 0.15 4.75
C CYS A 249 -17.30 -0.95 5.34
N ILE A 250 -16.12 -0.57 5.84
CA ILE A 250 -15.15 -1.46 6.50
C ILE A 250 -15.69 -2.02 7.82
N GLU A 251 -16.37 -1.18 8.60
CA GLU A 251 -16.94 -1.53 9.91
C GLU A 251 -18.27 -2.31 9.80
N GLY A 252 -18.88 -2.37 8.61
CA GLY A 252 -20.14 -3.07 8.37
C GLY A 252 -21.37 -2.30 8.89
N THR A 253 -21.23 -1.00 9.13
CA THR A 253 -22.28 -0.07 9.58
C THR A 253 -23.01 0.62 8.42
N ALA A 254 -22.70 0.24 7.16
CA ALA A 254 -23.21 0.85 5.93
C ALA A 254 -24.23 -0.01 5.16
#